data_AF-A0A0F8ZRW8-F1
#
_entry.id   AF-A0A0F8ZRW8-F1
#
_cell.length_a   1.000
_cell.length_b   1.000
_cell.length_c   1.000
_cell.angle_alpha   90.00
_cell.angle_beta   90.00
_cell.angle_gamma   90.00
#
_symmetry.space_group_name_H-M   'P 1'
#
loop_
_entity.id
_entity.type
_entity.pdbx_description
1 polymer ?
#
loop_
_entity_poly.entity_id
_entity_poly.type
_entity_poly.pdbx_seq_one_letter_code
_entity_poly.pdbx_strand_id
1 'polypeptide(L)'
;MTVLDEKNARLAAKWWADRLRQGAKLDHGPESMTDMFAIGMGAMLQKSAAKGRTEEQVQVFEDALCEELLTHKLWTNCIMGVDYHPQPIFERAAEKAGIKLSGACLPWKTHMYLIDGEIQVSYGYGAPMKKI
;
A
#
# COMPACT_ATOMS: atom_id res chain seq x y z
N MET A 1 20.46 -9.66 -6.58
CA MET A 1 19.62 -8.58 -6.01
C MET A 1 19.08 -7.79 -7.18
N THR A 2 17.75 -7.74 -7.30
CA THR A 2 17.07 -7.12 -8.44
C THR A 2 16.48 -5.78 -7.98
N VAL A 3 16.43 -4.81 -8.87
CA VAL A 3 15.69 -3.55 -8.68
C VAL A 3 14.57 -3.51 -9.71
N LEU A 4 13.50 -2.76 -9.42
CA LEU A 4 12.44 -2.54 -10.40
C LEU A 4 12.96 -1.64 -11.52
N ASP A 5 12.56 -1.94 -12.75
CA ASP A 5 12.63 -0.96 -13.83
C ASP A 5 11.64 0.19 -13.58
N GLU A 6 11.82 1.31 -14.29
CA GLU A 6 11.00 2.52 -14.11
C GLU A 6 9.51 2.28 -14.35
N LYS A 7 9.17 1.45 -15.34
CA LYS A 7 7.78 1.13 -15.66
C LYS A 7 7.11 0.39 -14.50
N ASN A 8 7.77 -0.63 -13.98
CA ASN A 8 7.27 -1.45 -12.88
C ASN A 8 7.25 -0.67 -11.56
N ALA A 9 8.24 0.18 -11.30
CA ALA A 9 8.25 1.07 -10.13
C ALA A 9 7.07 2.07 -10.16
N ARG A 10 6.83 2.71 -11.31
CA ARG A 10 5.69 3.63 -11.50
C ARG A 10 4.36 2.92 -11.34
N LEU A 11 4.20 1.74 -11.95
CA LEU A 11 2.98 0.94 -11.85
C LEU A 11 2.68 0.54 -10.40
N ALA A 12 3.70 0.05 -9.68
CA ALA A 12 3.60 -0.30 -8.27
C ALA A 12 3.24 0.91 -7.40
N ALA A 13 3.96 2.02 -7.56
CA ALA A 13 3.72 3.24 -6.79
C ALA A 13 2.30 3.79 -7.00
N LYS A 14 1.87 3.87 -8.26
CA LYS A 14 0.52 4.29 -8.63
C LYS A 14 -0.55 3.41 -7.98
N TRP A 15 -0.38 2.09 -8.03
CA TRP A 15 -1.36 1.17 -7.46
C TRP A 15 -1.60 1.41 -5.96
N TRP A 16 -0.53 1.67 -5.21
CA TRP A 16 -0.63 2.00 -3.78
C TRP A 16 -1.19 3.41 -3.55
N ALA A 17 -0.76 4.40 -4.33
CA ALA A 17 -1.29 5.76 -4.25
C ALA A 17 -2.80 5.81 -4.52
N ASP A 18 -3.30 5.01 -5.47
CA ASP A 18 -4.73 4.89 -5.75
C ASP A 18 -5.52 4.35 -4.54
N ARG A 19 -4.91 3.58 -3.64
CA ARG A 19 -5.54 3.19 -2.36
C ARG A 19 -5.68 4.36 -1.39
N LEU A 20 -4.78 5.35 -1.46
CA LEU A 20 -4.91 6.59 -0.70
C LEU A 20 -6.00 7.51 -1.26
N ARG A 21 -6.25 7.48 -2.59
CA ARG A 21 -7.32 8.24 -3.26
C ARG A 21 -8.71 7.64 -3.02
N GLN A 22 -8.82 6.33 -3.22
CA GLN A 22 -10.11 5.63 -3.25
C GLN A 22 -10.52 5.04 -1.89
N GLY A 23 -9.54 4.88 -1.00
CA GLY A 23 -9.69 4.14 0.24
C GLY A 23 -9.04 2.76 0.21
N ALA A 24 -8.54 2.37 1.37
CA ALA A 24 -7.97 1.06 1.65
C ALA A 24 -9.05 0.02 1.95
N LYS A 25 -8.81 -1.21 1.50
CA LYS A 25 -9.55 -2.40 1.92
C LYS A 25 -8.94 -2.94 3.22
N LEU A 26 -9.69 -2.90 4.32
CA LEU A 26 -9.25 -3.41 5.62
C LEU A 26 -9.77 -4.84 5.80
N ASP A 27 -9.04 -5.80 5.24
CA ASP A 27 -9.43 -7.21 5.19
C ASP A 27 -8.65 -8.03 6.23
N HIS A 28 -9.36 -8.55 7.23
CA HIS A 28 -8.79 -9.34 8.34
C HIS A 28 -9.14 -10.85 8.23
N GLY A 29 -9.80 -11.29 7.16
CA GLY A 29 -10.28 -12.68 7.05
C GLY A 29 -11.61 -12.94 7.78
N PRO A 30 -11.97 -14.21 8.07
CA PRO A 30 -13.30 -14.56 8.58
C PRO A 30 -13.64 -13.88 9.91
N GLU A 31 -14.86 -13.35 9.97
CA GLU A 31 -15.28 -12.36 10.97
C GLU A 31 -15.77 -13.00 12.28
N SER A 32 -15.01 -12.80 13.37
CA SER A 32 -15.55 -12.82 14.73
C SER A 32 -16.14 -11.46 15.11
N MET A 33 -16.90 -11.38 16.21
CA MET A 33 -17.39 -10.08 16.73
C MET A 33 -16.25 -9.08 17.02
N THR A 34 -15.08 -9.57 17.42
CA THR A 34 -13.89 -8.75 17.64
C THR A 34 -13.37 -8.14 16.33
N ASP A 35 -13.43 -8.91 15.23
CA ASP A 35 -12.96 -8.47 13.92
C ASP A 35 -13.88 -7.40 13.32
N MET A 36 -15.20 -7.53 13.53
CA MET A 36 -16.18 -6.51 13.16
C MET A 36 -15.90 -5.15 13.84
N PHE A 37 -15.50 -5.18 15.11
CA PHE A 37 -15.12 -3.95 15.83
C PHE A 37 -13.83 -3.34 15.27
N ALA A 38 -12.83 -4.17 14.98
CA ALA A 38 -11.57 -3.71 14.38
C ALA A 38 -11.76 -3.09 12.99
N ILE A 39 -12.60 -3.70 12.14
CA ILE A 39 -12.97 -3.17 10.82
C ILE A 39 -13.69 -1.82 10.98
N GLY A 40 -14.66 -1.72 11.91
CA GLY A 40 -15.38 -0.48 12.19
C GLY A 40 -14.46 0.67 12.63
N MET A 41 -13.54 0.39 13.57
CA MET A 41 -12.53 1.36 13.99
C MET A 41 -11.60 1.76 12.84
N GLY A 42 -11.15 0.79 12.04
CA GLY A 42 -10.32 1.01 10.87
C GLY A 42 -10.99 1.94 9.85
N ALA A 43 -12.26 1.70 9.52
CA ALA A 43 -13.02 2.53 8.59
C ALA A 43 -13.18 3.98 9.10
N MET A 44 -13.37 4.17 10.41
CA MET A 44 -13.41 5.50 11.01
C MET A 44 -12.07 6.23 10.91
N LEU A 45 -10.96 5.53 11.21
CA LEU A 45 -9.60 6.07 11.07
C LEU A 45 -9.28 6.44 9.63
N GLN A 46 -9.67 5.60 8.67
CA GLN A 46 -9.49 5.84 7.25
C GLN A 46 -10.26 7.09 6.79
N LYS A 47 -11.54 7.21 7.17
CA LYS A 47 -12.36 8.38 6.84
C LYS A 47 -11.79 9.66 7.46
N SER A 48 -11.27 9.59 8.67
CA SER A 48 -10.59 10.71 9.33
C SER A 48 -9.31 11.11 8.58
N ALA A 49 -8.45 10.14 8.25
CA ALA A 49 -7.20 10.38 7.53
C ALA A 49 -7.42 10.92 6.11
N ALA A 50 -8.48 10.47 5.43
CA ALA A 50 -8.83 10.95 4.09
C ALA A 50 -9.24 12.44 4.07
N LYS A 51 -9.89 12.94 5.12
CA LYS A 51 -10.33 14.36 5.19
C LYS A 51 -9.19 15.37 5.15
N GLY A 52 -8.01 14.99 5.64
CA GLY A 52 -6.84 15.87 5.69
C GLY A 52 -5.89 15.71 4.50
N ARG A 53 -6.24 14.88 3.52
CA ARG A 53 -5.36 14.52 2.40
C ARG A 53 -5.82 15.21 1.14
N THR A 54 -4.89 15.90 0.47
CA THR A 54 -5.11 16.53 -0.83
C THR A 54 -4.63 15.61 -1.97
N GLU A 55 -5.12 15.83 -3.18
CA GLU A 55 -4.68 15.08 -4.36
C GLU A 55 -3.21 15.36 -4.68
N GLU A 56 -2.75 16.61 -4.47
CA GLU A 56 -1.36 17.00 -4.64
C GLU A 56 -0.45 16.22 -3.70
N GLN A 57 -0.85 16.04 -2.43
CA GLN A 57 -0.08 15.21 -1.49
C GLN A 57 -0.05 13.74 -1.93
N VAL A 58 -1.16 13.19 -2.44
CA VAL A 58 -1.16 11.81 -2.95
C VAL A 58 -0.23 11.68 -4.16
N GLN A 59 -0.19 12.69 -5.03
CA GLN A 59 0.73 12.69 -6.17
C GLN A 59 2.19 12.74 -5.71
N VAL A 60 2.55 13.60 -4.74
CA VAL A 60 3.90 13.62 -4.16
C VAL A 60 4.24 12.28 -3.52
N PHE A 61 3.28 11.62 -2.86
CA PHE A 61 3.49 10.27 -2.34
C PHE A 61 3.76 9.24 -3.44
N GLU A 62 3.00 9.28 -4.54
CA GLU A 62 3.19 8.39 -5.68
C GLU A 62 4.60 8.55 -6.28
N ASP A 63 5.03 9.79 -6.52
CA ASP A 63 6.34 10.08 -7.09
C ASP A 63 7.47 9.68 -6.12
N ALA A 64 7.33 10.02 -4.84
CA ALA A 64 8.30 9.63 -3.81
C ALA A 64 8.41 8.11 -3.64
N LEU A 65 7.30 7.38 -3.68
CA LEU A 65 7.31 5.92 -3.61
C LEU A 65 7.96 5.30 -4.84
N CYS A 66 7.74 5.88 -6.02
CA CYS A 66 8.41 5.47 -7.25
C CYS A 66 9.94 5.61 -7.13
N GLU A 67 10.44 6.74 -6.61
CA GLU A 67 11.87 6.97 -6.38
C GLU A 67 12.48 5.96 -5.39
N GLU A 68 11.79 5.69 -4.29
CA GLU A 68 12.23 4.70 -3.31
C GLU A 68 12.31 3.30 -3.95
N LEU A 69 11.32 2.94 -4.77
CA LEU A 69 11.24 1.65 -5.45
C LEU A 69 12.35 1.42 -6.48
N LEU A 70 12.79 2.48 -7.18
CA LEU A 70 13.89 2.42 -8.14
C LEU A 70 15.23 2.03 -7.50
N THR A 71 15.39 2.33 -6.21
CA THR A 71 16.61 2.02 -5.44
C THR A 71 16.41 0.89 -4.44
N HIS A 72 15.17 0.42 -4.26
CA HIS A 72 14.83 -0.63 -3.34
C HIS A 72 15.35 -1.98 -3.84
N LYS A 73 16.31 -2.52 -3.10
CA LYS A 73 16.92 -3.81 -3.39
C LYS A 73 16.00 -4.94 -2.97
N LEU A 74 15.51 -5.69 -3.96
CA LEU A 74 14.68 -6.87 -3.77
C LEU A 74 15.58 -8.07 -3.39
N TRP A 75 15.34 -8.60 -2.19
CA TRP A 75 15.99 -9.82 -1.68
C TRP A 75 15.24 -11.08 -2.10
N THR A 76 13.94 -10.95 -2.33
CA THR A 76 13.05 -11.97 -2.88
C THR A 76 12.19 -11.32 -3.97
N ASN A 77 11.25 -12.07 -4.54
CA ASN A 77 10.25 -11.50 -5.46
C ASN A 77 9.26 -10.56 -4.77
N CYS A 78 9.25 -10.48 -3.44
CA CYS A 78 8.39 -9.55 -2.69
C CYS A 78 8.93 -8.13 -2.84
N ILE A 79 8.09 -7.23 -3.35
CA ILE A 79 8.40 -5.80 -3.50
C ILE A 79 8.10 -5.08 -2.20
N MET A 80 6.86 -5.21 -1.72
CA MET A 80 6.36 -4.54 -0.52
C MET A 80 4.99 -5.09 -0.12
N GLY A 81 4.58 -4.81 1.11
CA GLY A 81 3.24 -5.14 1.56
C GLY A 81 2.86 -4.46 2.86
N VAL A 82 1.60 -4.64 3.22
CA VAL A 82 1.00 -4.21 4.47
C VAL A 82 0.30 -5.42 5.05
N ASP A 83 0.78 -5.88 6.20
CA ASP A 83 0.05 -6.88 6.98
C ASP A 83 -1.02 -6.15 7.81
N TYR A 84 -0.60 -5.50 8.90
CA TYR A 84 -1.40 -4.55 9.69
C TYR A 84 -0.81 -3.14 9.72
N HIS A 85 0.49 -3.01 9.46
CA HIS A 85 1.22 -1.76 9.47
C HIS A 85 1.98 -1.56 8.16
N PRO A 86 2.05 -0.31 7.65
CA PRO A 86 2.89 0.02 6.52
C PRO A 86 4.37 -0.33 6.78
N GLN A 87 5.04 -0.88 5.78
CA GLN A 87 6.50 -0.99 5.79
C GLN A 87 7.17 0.40 5.73
N PRO A 88 8.43 0.54 6.21
CA PRO A 88 9.13 1.83 6.27
C PRO A 88 9.24 2.59 4.94
N ILE A 89 9.19 1.88 3.81
CA ILE A 89 9.20 2.50 2.48
C ILE A 89 7.98 3.39 2.24
N PHE A 90 6.80 2.98 2.73
CA PHE A 90 5.59 3.79 2.65
C PHE A 90 5.68 5.00 3.57
N GLU A 91 6.25 4.83 4.77
CA GLU A 91 6.40 5.92 5.74
C GLU A 91 7.32 7.02 5.20
N ARG A 92 8.45 6.67 4.58
CA ARG A 92 9.35 7.65 3.94
C ARG A 92 8.68 8.41 2.79
N ALA A 93 7.94 7.70 1.93
CA ALA A 93 7.20 8.35 0.85
C ALA A 93 6.09 9.27 1.40
N ALA A 94 5.42 8.87 2.47
CA ALA A 94 4.38 9.66 3.10
C ALA A 94 4.94 10.88 3.84
N GLU A 95 6.10 10.77 4.47
CA GLU A 95 6.82 11.89 5.09
C GLU A 95 7.14 12.97 4.05
N LYS A 96 7.71 12.59 2.90
CA LYS A 96 7.96 13.50 1.77
C LYS A 96 6.69 14.20 1.28
N ALA A 97 5.56 13.49 1.31
CA ALA A 97 4.25 14.01 0.90
C ALA A 97 3.52 14.82 1.99
N GLY A 98 4.07 14.92 3.20
CA GLY A 98 3.35 15.51 4.34
C GLY A 98 2.07 14.74 4.71
N ILE A 99 1.99 13.45 4.41
CA ILE A 99 0.88 12.56 4.77
C ILE A 99 1.21 11.82 6.05
N LYS A 100 0.35 11.96 7.06
CA LYS A 100 0.40 11.09 8.23
C LYS A 100 -0.31 9.77 7.94
N LEU A 101 0.44 8.70 7.72
CA LEU A 101 -0.14 7.36 7.61
C LEU A 101 -0.63 6.89 8.99
N SER A 102 -1.81 6.29 8.99
CA SER A 102 -2.31 5.46 10.08
C SER A 102 -2.30 4.00 9.63
N GLY A 103 -2.47 3.06 10.57
CA GLY A 103 -2.61 1.64 10.25
C GLY A 103 -3.77 1.34 9.29
N ALA A 104 -4.73 2.24 9.12
CA ALA A 104 -5.90 2.08 8.24
C ALA A 104 -5.80 2.87 6.91
N CYS A 105 -4.66 3.51 6.62
CA CYS A 105 -4.50 4.29 5.38
C CYS A 105 -4.24 3.43 4.15
N LEU A 106 -3.63 2.25 4.34
CA LEU A 106 -3.27 1.32 3.28
C LEU A 106 -3.99 -0.02 3.51
N PRO A 107 -4.25 -0.79 2.44
CA PRO A 107 -5.02 -2.01 2.57
C PRO A 107 -4.29 -3.08 3.38
N TRP A 108 -5.01 -3.74 4.27
CA TRP A 108 -4.46 -4.81 5.09
C TRP A 108 -4.24 -6.08 4.30
N LYS A 109 -3.35 -6.93 4.83
CA LYS A 109 -3.02 -8.25 4.28
C LYS A 109 -2.71 -8.22 2.79
N THR A 110 -2.12 -7.12 2.34
CA THR A 110 -1.88 -6.84 0.93
C THR A 110 -0.41 -6.89 0.62
N HIS A 111 -0.02 -7.71 -0.35
CA HIS A 111 1.38 -7.92 -0.71
C HIS A 111 1.55 -7.84 -2.22
N MET A 112 2.61 -7.17 -2.64
CA MET A 112 2.96 -6.91 -4.03
C MET A 112 4.29 -7.58 -4.37
N TYR A 113 4.35 -8.25 -5.52
CA TYR A 113 5.47 -9.06 -5.96
C TYR A 113 5.82 -8.77 -7.42
N LEU A 114 7.09 -9.00 -7.77
CA LEU A 114 7.56 -9.11 -9.15
C LEU A 114 7.68 -10.60 -9.49
N ILE A 115 6.81 -11.11 -10.35
CA ILE A 115 6.79 -12.51 -10.78
C ILE A 115 6.86 -12.54 -12.29
N ASP A 116 7.85 -13.23 -12.85
CA ASP A 116 8.09 -13.33 -14.29
C ASP A 116 8.16 -11.96 -15.01
N GLY A 117 8.71 -10.95 -14.32
CA GLY A 117 8.83 -9.59 -14.83
C GLY A 117 7.55 -8.74 -14.73
N GLU A 118 6.49 -9.28 -14.14
CA GLU A 118 5.19 -8.61 -14.02
C GLU A 118 4.83 -8.34 -12.56
N ILE A 119 4.15 -7.22 -12.32
CA ILE A 119 3.65 -6.88 -10.98
C ILE A 119 2.39 -7.69 -10.71
N GLN A 120 2.40 -8.43 -9.60
CA GLN A 120 1.26 -9.17 -9.10
C GLN A 120 0.96 -8.77 -7.65
N VAL A 121 -0.32 -8.68 -7.31
CA VAL A 121 -0.79 -8.27 -5.99
C VAL A 121 -1.76 -9.30 -5.42
N SER A 122 -1.50 -9.72 -4.18
CA SER A 122 -2.48 -10.37 -3.32
C SER A 122 -3.18 -9.27 -2.52
N TYR A 123 -4.45 -8.98 -2.83
CA TYR A 123 -5.20 -7.83 -2.28
C TYR A 123 -6.19 -8.24 -1.19
N GLY A 124 -5.69 -8.38 0.04
CA GLY A 124 -6.45 -8.78 1.22
C GLY A 124 -6.15 -10.21 1.68
N TYR A 125 -6.75 -10.60 2.81
CA TYR A 125 -6.44 -11.86 3.47
C TYR A 125 -6.79 -13.06 2.59
N GLY A 126 -5.80 -13.93 2.34
CA GLY A 126 -5.97 -15.14 1.53
C GLY A 126 -6.34 -14.87 0.06
N ALA A 127 -6.23 -13.63 -0.41
CA ALA A 127 -6.56 -13.30 -1.79
C ALA A 127 -5.57 -13.98 -2.78
N PRO A 128 -6.04 -14.46 -3.94
CA PRO A 128 -5.13 -14.98 -4.96
C PRO A 128 -4.28 -13.85 -5.53
N MET A 129 -3.07 -14.20 -5.98
CA MET A 129 -2.20 -13.29 -6.72
C MET A 129 -2.86 -12.91 -8.05
N LYS A 130 -2.93 -11.60 -8.33
CA LYS A 130 -3.45 -11.07 -9.59
C LYS A 130 -2.49 -10.07 -10.20
N LYS A 131 -2.26 -10.18 -11.50
CA LYS A 131 -1.56 -9.16 -12.28
C LYS A 131 -2.33 -7.84 -12.26
N ILE A 132 -1.60 -6.73 -12.21
CA ILE A 132 -2.14 -5.37 -12.30
C ILE A 132 -1.61 -4.62 -13.53
#